data_AF-A0A7W7SHL0-F1
#
_entry.id   AF-A0A7W7SHL0-F1
#
_cell.length_a   1.000
_cell.length_b   1.000
_cell.length_c   1.000
_cell.angle_alpha   90.00
_cell.angle_beta   90.00
_cell.angle_gamma   90.00
#
_symmetry.space_group_name_H-M   'P 1'
#
loop_
_entity.id
_entity.type
_entity.pdbx_description
1 polymer ?
#
loop_
_entity_poly.entity_id
_entity_poly.type
_entity_poly.pdbx_seq_one_letter_code
_entity_poly.pdbx_strand_id
1 'polypeptide(L)'
;MTADCQCQPDPTLPVAKLTASNITDPELDQLRDRAEDAEARLAAAAELLTAGYSAPVERADIVRRLCAGEITPEQARAEDRLGP
;
A
#
# COMPACT_ATOMS: atom_id res chain seq x y z
N MET A 1 -46.42 17.88 -5.71
CA MET A 1 -45.77 16.62 -6.10
C MET A 1 -44.31 16.94 -6.34
N THR A 2 -43.46 16.69 -5.35
CA THR A 2 -42.02 16.99 -5.37
C THR A 2 -41.28 15.89 -6.10
N ALA A 3 -40.48 16.26 -7.11
CA ALA A 3 -39.58 15.35 -7.80
C ALA A 3 -38.30 15.22 -6.97
N ASP A 4 -38.04 14.03 -6.46
CA ASP A 4 -36.77 13.64 -5.86
C ASP A 4 -35.70 13.55 -6.96
N CYS A 5 -34.86 14.58 -7.07
CA CYS A 5 -33.62 14.49 -7.84
C CYS A 5 -32.62 13.62 -7.05
N GLN A 6 -32.60 12.32 -7.32
CA GLN A 6 -31.51 11.45 -6.92
C GLN A 6 -30.31 11.72 -7.85
N CYS A 7 -29.38 12.58 -7.40
CA CYS A 7 -28.06 12.67 -8.01
C CYS A 7 -27.27 11.39 -7.68
N GLN A 8 -27.34 10.39 -8.54
CA GLN A 8 -26.36 9.30 -8.52
C GLN A 8 -24.97 9.87 -8.86
N PRO A 9 -23.92 9.60 -8.07
CA PRO A 9 -22.57 10.00 -8.42
C PRO A 9 -22.12 9.22 -9.66
N ASP A 10 -21.79 9.95 -10.71
CA ASP A 10 -21.33 9.42 -12.00
C ASP A 10 -19.95 8.75 -11.83
N PRO A 11 -19.80 7.43 -12.08
CA PRO A 11 -18.55 6.70 -11.85
C PRO A 11 -17.43 7.04 -12.85
N THR A 12 -17.66 7.99 -13.77
CA THR A 12 -16.69 8.41 -14.81
C THR A 12 -15.88 9.66 -14.48
N LEU A 13 -16.13 10.31 -13.33
CA LEU A 13 -15.30 11.44 -12.92
C LEU A 13 -13.87 10.95 -12.60
N PRO A 14 -12.81 11.48 -13.26
CA PRO A 14 -11.46 11.17 -12.86
C PRO A 14 -11.29 11.57 -11.40
N VAL A 15 -10.96 10.61 -10.55
CA VAL A 15 -10.56 10.90 -9.16
C VAL A 15 -9.45 11.93 -9.27
N ALA A 16 -9.75 13.17 -8.84
CA ALA A 16 -8.81 14.26 -8.94
C ALA A 16 -7.52 13.82 -8.26
N LYS A 17 -6.45 13.67 -9.04
CA LYS A 17 -5.15 13.25 -8.53
C LYS A 17 -4.68 14.39 -7.63
N LEU A 18 -4.83 14.24 -6.32
CA LEU A 18 -4.41 15.24 -5.35
C LEU A 18 -2.91 15.47 -5.53
N THR A 19 -2.56 16.58 -6.16
CA THR A 19 -1.19 17.08 -6.22
C THR A 19 -0.92 17.84 -4.93
N ALA A 20 0.34 17.85 -4.47
CA ALA A 20 0.74 18.49 -3.21
C ALA A 20 0.31 19.97 -3.09
N SER A 21 -0.03 20.63 -4.21
CA SER A 21 -0.51 22.00 -4.27
C SER A 21 -1.96 22.23 -3.76
N ASN A 22 -2.77 21.18 -3.58
CA ASN A 22 -4.19 21.29 -3.22
C ASN A 22 -4.56 20.67 -1.86
N ILE A 23 -3.56 20.28 -1.07
CA ILE A 23 -3.73 19.52 0.17
C ILE A 23 -3.56 20.48 1.36
N THR A 24 -4.48 20.44 2.34
CA THR A 24 -4.30 21.18 3.61
C THR A 24 -3.22 20.53 4.46
N ASP A 25 -2.49 21.29 5.29
CA ASP A 25 -1.39 20.79 6.15
C ASP A 25 -1.62 19.39 6.80
N PRO A 26 -2.79 19.08 7.43
CA PRO A 26 -3.01 17.76 8.02
C PRO A 26 -3.17 16.63 7.00
N GLU A 27 -3.65 16.91 5.79
CA GLU A 27 -3.74 15.93 4.71
C GLU A 27 -2.36 15.72 4.05
N LEU A 28 -1.44 16.70 4.14
CA LEU A 28 -0.05 16.57 3.70
C LEU A 28 0.73 15.65 4.62
N ASP A 29 0.56 15.78 5.93
CA ASP A 29 1.14 14.86 6.91
C ASP A 29 0.66 13.42 6.67
N GLN A 30 -0.65 13.21 6.46
CA GLN A 30 -1.18 11.88 6.13
C GLN A 30 -0.64 11.33 4.79
N LEU A 31 -0.36 12.20 3.81
CA LEU A 31 0.26 11.78 2.57
C LEU A 31 1.72 11.38 2.79
N ARG A 32 2.47 12.16 3.58
CA ARG A 32 3.86 11.84 3.96
C ARG A 32 3.92 10.51 4.70
N ASP A 33 3.10 10.32 5.72
CA ASP A 33 3.14 9.11 6.54
C ASP A 33 2.82 7.86 5.70
N ARG A 34 1.88 7.95 4.74
CA ARG A 34 1.61 6.87 3.79
C ARG A 34 2.78 6.63 2.83
N ALA A 35 3.48 7.68 2.42
CA ALA A 35 4.65 7.55 1.54
C ALA A 35 5.83 6.89 2.28
N GLU A 36 6.09 7.30 3.52
CA GLU A 36 7.12 6.72 4.38
C GLU A 36 6.84 5.24 4.70
N ASP A 37 5.59 4.89 5.00
CA ASP A 37 5.18 3.50 5.19
C ASP A 37 5.34 2.67 3.91
N ALA A 38 4.98 3.22 2.74
CA ALA A 38 5.21 2.55 1.46
C ALA A 38 6.71 2.35 1.18
N GLU A 39 7.56 3.34 1.48
CA GLU A 39 9.01 3.24 1.34
C GLU A 39 9.59 2.15 2.26
N ALA A 40 9.16 2.10 3.52
CA ALA A 40 9.59 1.08 4.48
C ALA A 40 9.25 -0.34 4.00
N ARG A 41 8.05 -0.53 3.43
CA ARG A 41 7.64 -1.82 2.84
C ARG A 41 8.48 -2.20 1.63
N LEU A 42 8.78 -1.24 0.75
CA LEU A 42 9.63 -1.48 -0.43
C LEU A 42 11.08 -1.82 -0.03
N ALA A 43 11.62 -1.15 0.98
CA ALA A 43 12.94 -1.47 1.53
C ALA A 43 12.98 -2.90 2.08
N ALA A 44 11.98 -3.28 2.88
CA ALA A 44 11.87 -4.64 3.40
C ALA A 44 11.66 -5.69 2.28
N ALA A 45 10.87 -5.38 1.26
CA ALA A 45 10.71 -6.25 0.09
C ALA A 45 12.04 -6.49 -0.64
N ALA A 46 12.86 -5.46 -0.83
CA ALA A 46 14.17 -5.57 -1.45
C ALA A 46 15.14 -6.43 -0.61
N GLU A 47 15.12 -6.28 0.71
CA GLU A 47 15.88 -7.13 1.63
C GLU A 47 15.46 -8.60 1.51
N LEU A 48 14.15 -8.88 1.54
CA LEU A 48 13.63 -10.24 1.43
C LEU A 48 14.10 -10.89 0.13
N LEU A 49 13.93 -10.19 -1.02
CA LEU A 49 14.33 -10.68 -2.34
C LEU A 49 15.80 -11.09 -2.42
N THR A 50 16.68 -10.45 -1.63
CA THR A 50 18.11 -10.75 -1.58
C THR A 50 18.51 -11.75 -0.49
N ALA A 51 17.73 -11.86 0.59
CA ALA A 51 18.02 -12.72 1.73
C ALA A 51 17.97 -14.22 1.40
N GLY A 52 16.99 -14.63 0.58
CA GLY A 52 16.96 -15.98 0.01
C GLY A 52 16.66 -17.12 1.00
N TYR A 53 16.04 -16.86 2.15
CA TYR A 53 15.76 -17.88 3.17
C TYR A 53 14.68 -18.89 2.75
N SER A 54 13.62 -18.43 2.08
CA SER A 54 12.54 -19.29 1.56
C SER A 54 12.71 -19.66 0.07
N ALA A 55 11.86 -20.53 -0.47
CA ALA A 55 11.86 -20.82 -1.89
C ALA A 55 11.47 -19.56 -2.72
N PRO A 56 11.96 -19.39 -3.97
CA PRO A 56 11.67 -18.19 -4.76
C PRO A 56 10.18 -17.87 -4.93
N VAL A 57 9.33 -18.90 -5.03
CA VAL A 57 7.87 -18.74 -5.18
C VAL A 57 7.22 -18.28 -3.87
N GLU A 58 7.62 -18.86 -2.73
CA GLU A 58 7.12 -18.47 -1.41
C GLU A 58 7.52 -17.03 -1.08
N ARG A 59 8.78 -16.70 -1.31
CA ARG A 59 9.28 -15.33 -1.13
C ARG A 59 8.54 -14.32 -1.99
N ALA A 60 8.25 -14.65 -3.24
CA ALA A 60 7.50 -13.77 -4.13
C ALA A 60 6.09 -13.51 -3.58
N ASP A 61 5.44 -14.52 -2.97
CA ASP A 61 4.14 -14.34 -2.34
C ASP A 61 4.21 -13.47 -1.07
N ILE A 62 5.21 -13.70 -0.21
CA ILE A 62 5.47 -12.87 0.98
C ILE A 62 5.67 -11.40 0.58
N VAL A 63 6.52 -11.15 -0.43
CA VAL A 63 6.77 -9.79 -0.95
C VAL A 63 5.51 -9.16 -1.53
N ARG A 64 4.71 -9.92 -2.28
CA ARG A 64 3.44 -9.43 -2.83
C ARG A 64 2.49 -8.97 -1.72
N ARG A 65 2.33 -9.79 -0.67
CA ARG A 65 1.48 -9.48 0.50
C ARG A 65 2.00 -8.27 1.28
N LEU A 66 3.32 -8.15 1.46
CA LEU A 66 3.97 -6.99 2.08
C LEU A 66 3.68 -5.69 1.30
N CYS A 67 3.87 -5.70 -0.02
CA CYS A 67 3.61 -4.52 -0.86
C CYS A 67 2.12 -4.15 -0.92
N ALA A 68 1.22 -5.12 -0.79
CA ALA A 68 -0.22 -4.88 -0.68
C ALA A 68 -0.64 -4.33 0.70
N GLY A 69 0.26 -4.35 1.70
CA GLY A 69 -0.05 -3.94 3.06
C GLY A 69 -0.85 -4.97 3.86
N GLU A 70 -0.89 -6.22 3.38
CA GLU A 70 -1.57 -7.32 4.07
C GLU A 70 -0.78 -7.81 5.29
N ILE A 71 0.54 -7.60 5.31
CA ILE A 71 1.45 -7.94 6.40
C ILE A 71 2.45 -6.82 6.67
N THR A 72 2.99 -6.78 7.90
CA THR A 72 4.04 -5.83 8.27
C THR A 72 5.44 -6.31 7.81
N PRO A 73 6.44 -5.42 7.73
CA PRO A 73 7.83 -5.81 7.49
C PRO A 73 8.36 -6.87 8.46
N GLU A 74 8.00 -6.79 9.74
CA GLU A 74 8.41 -7.77 10.76
C GLU A 74 7.80 -9.15 10.50
N GLN A 75 6.51 -9.19 10.14
CA GLN A 75 5.81 -10.43 9.78
C GLN A 75 6.43 -11.04 8.53
N ALA A 76 6.68 -10.25 7.50
CA ALA A 76 7.29 -10.73 6.26
C ALA A 76 8.69 -11.33 6.48
N ARG A 77 9.52 -10.69 7.32
CA ARG A 77 10.84 -11.22 7.73
C ARG A 77 10.75 -12.50 8.55
N ALA A 78 9.74 -12.62 9.41
CA ALA A 78 9.51 -13.83 10.18
C ALA A 78 9.07 -14.99 9.27
N GLU A 79 8.10 -14.75 8.37
CA GLU A 79 7.62 -15.75 7.40
C GLU A 79 8.75 -16.25 6.48
N ASP A 80 9.61 -15.35 5.97
CA ASP A 80 10.72 -15.75 5.08
C ASP A 80 11.78 -16.60 5.79
N ARG A 81 12.07 -16.33 7.08
CA ARG A 81 13.03 -17.11 7.88
C ARG A 81 12.48 -18.44 8.39
N LEU A 82 11.17 -18.55 8.53
CA LEU A 82 10.47 -19.74 9.01
C LEU A 82 9.94 -20.61 7.87
N GLY A 83 10.49 -20.48 6.65
CA GLY A 83 10.14 -21.33 5.50
C GLY A 83 9.97 -22.80 5.89
N PRO A 84 9.12 -23.56 5.19
CA PRO A 84 8.62 -24.87 5.63
C PRO A 84 9.68 -25.86 6.11
#